data_AF-E3JA91-F1
#
_entry.id   AF-E3JA91-F1
#
_cell.length_a   1.000
_cell.length_b   1.000
_cell.length_c   1.000
_cell.angle_alpha   90.00
_cell.angle_beta   90.00
_cell.angle_gamma   90.00
#
_symmetry.space_group_name_H-M   'P 1'
#
loop_
_entity.id
_entity.type
_entity.pdbx_description
1 polymer ?
#
loop_
_entity_poly.entity_id
_entity_poly.type
_entity_poly.pdbx_seq_one_letter_code
_entity_poly.pdbx_strand_id
1 'polypeptide(L)' 'MADVSVRFAMTNDSEVVLNLSLPQALRLMEAIARKVGETLAERSGPPGVPAPQGANGMPSLGPYSPA' A
#
# COMPACT_ATOMS: atom_id res chain seq x y z
N MET A 1 8.52 4.20 -33.33
CA MET A 1 7.37 5.09 -33.05
C MET A 1 6.82 4.68 -31.70
N ALA A 2 6.49 5.65 -30.85
CA ALA A 2 5.80 5.37 -29.60
C ALA A 2 4.31 5.49 -29.84
N ASP A 3 3.56 4.50 -29.35
CA ASP A 3 2.11 4.49 -29.46
C ASP A 3 1.47 5.30 -28.33
N VAL A 4 2.20 5.49 -27.22
CA VAL A 4 1.73 6.14 -26.00
C VAL A 4 2.82 7.01 -25.39
N SER A 5 2.46 8.21 -24.95
CA SER A 5 3.31 9.08 -24.12
C SER A 5 2.73 9.21 -22.72
N VAL A 6 3.52 8.85 -21.71
CA VAL A 6 3.15 8.97 -20.30
C VAL A 6 3.97 10.10 -19.69
N ARG A 7 3.32 11.05 -19.01
CA ARG A 7 3.96 12.20 -18.38
C ARG A 7 3.79 12.13 -16.86
N PHE A 8 4.89 12.14 -16.14
CA PHE A 8 4.93 12.21 -14.68
C PHE A 8 5.31 13.62 -14.26
N ALA A 9 4.42 14.27 -13.51
CA ALA A 9 4.71 15.54 -12.86
C ALA A 9 5.47 15.29 -11.55
N MET A 10 6.65 15.89 -11.41
CA MET A 10 7.45 15.86 -10.19
C MET A 10 7.35 17.20 -9.46
N THR A 11 7.75 17.22 -8.19
CA THR A 11 7.90 18.48 -7.44
C THR A 11 9.02 19.33 -8.05
N ASN A 12 8.84 20.65 -8.09
CA ASN A 12 9.73 21.64 -8.75
C ASN A 12 9.67 21.67 -10.29
N ASP A 13 8.44 21.71 -10.86
CA ASP A 13 8.20 21.90 -12.31
C ASP A 13 8.95 20.93 -13.24
N SER A 14 9.41 19.81 -12.69
CA SER A 14 10.17 18.80 -13.41
C SER A 14 9.23 17.74 -13.93
N GLU A 15 9.43 17.35 -15.19
CA GLU A 15 8.58 16.38 -15.85
C GLU A 15 9.39 15.26 -16.47
N VAL A 16 8.89 14.03 -16.34
CA VAL A 16 9.44 12.89 -17.06
C VAL A 16 8.42 12.41 -18.07
N VAL A 17 8.82 12.38 -19.34
CA VAL A 17 8.01 11.89 -20.46
C VAL A 17 8.57 10.56 -20.95
N LEU A 18 7.75 9.52 -20.90
CA LEU A 18 8.08 8.19 -21.41
C LEU A 18 7.30 7.91 -22.68
N ASN A 19 8.02 7.64 -23.76
CA ASN A 19 7.46 7.25 -25.06
C ASN A 19 7.54 5.73 -25.17
N LEU A 20 6.38 5.07 -25.09
CA LEU A 20 6.27 3.63 -24.93
C LEU A 20 5.41 3.03 -26.05
N SER A 21 5.61 1.74 -26.31
CA SER A 21 4.62 0.96 -27.06
C SER A 21 3.40 0.64 -26.18
N LEU A 22 2.26 0.33 -26.81
CA LEU A 22 1.02 0.01 -26.09
C LEU A 22 1.20 -1.10 -25.03
N PRO A 23 1.88 -2.24 -25.30
CA PRO A 23 2.11 -3.27 -24.29
C PRO A 23 2.98 -2.81 -23.11
N GLN A 24 3.95 -1.92 -23.36
CA GLN A 24 4.82 -1.36 -22.31
C GLN A 24 4.04 -0.40 -21.40
N ALA A 25 3.18 0.44 -21.98
CA ALA A 25 2.33 1.35 -21.21
C ALA A 25 1.34 0.58 -20.31
N LEU A 26 0.73 -0.50 -20.80
CA LEU A 26 -0.16 -1.36 -20.01
C LEU A 26 0.56 -1.97 -18.80
N ARG A 27 1.76 -2.54 -19.01
CA ARG A 27 2.57 -3.11 -17.92
C ARG A 27 2.99 -2.05 -16.90
N LEU A 28 3.31 -0.84 -17.37
CA LEU A 28 3.65 0.27 -16.49
C LEU A 28 2.46 0.68 -15.61
N MET A 29 1.27 0.83 -16.19
CA MET A 29 0.06 1.16 -15.43
C MET A 29 -0.26 0.09 -14.38
N GLU A 30 -0.14 -1.19 -14.74
CA GLU A 30 -0.37 -2.31 -13.81
C GLU A 30 0.66 -2.31 -12.66
N ALA A 31 1.94 -2.06 -12.96
CA ALA A 31 2.98 -1.95 -11.95
C ALA A 31 2.76 -0.76 -11.01
N ILE A 32 2.33 0.39 -11.54
CA ILE A 32 1.99 1.57 -10.74
C ILE A 32 0.79 1.27 -9.84
N ALA A 33 -0.28 0.71 -10.38
CA ALA A 33 -1.48 0.38 -9.61
C ALA A 33 -1.18 -0.60 -8.46
N ARG A 34 -0.38 -1.65 -8.73
CA ARG A 34 0.11 -2.57 -7.70
C ARG A 34 0.91 -1.84 -6.63
N LYS A 35 1.89 -1.03 -7.03
CA LYS A 35 2.76 -0.32 -6.09
C LYS A 35 2.01 0.71 -5.23
N VAL A 36 1.02 1.39 -5.80
CA VAL A 36 0.13 2.31 -5.05
C VAL A 36 -0.72 1.52 -4.05
N GLY A 37 -1.28 0.38 -4.45
CA GLY A 37 -2.01 -0.52 -3.56
C GLY A 37 -1.17 -1.02 -2.39
N GLU A 38 0.06 -1.48 -2.66
CA GLU A 38 1.04 -1.89 -1.64
C GLU A 38 1.36 -0.73 -0.69
N THR A 39 1.68 0.45 -1.22
CA THR A 39 2.03 1.63 -0.40
C THR A 39 0.84 2.08 0.47
N LEU A 40 -0.39 2.00 -0.07
CA LEU A 40 -1.60 2.32 0.68
C LEU A 40 -1.88 1.27 1.77
N ALA A 41 -1.67 -0.01 1.48
CA ALA A 41 -1.78 -1.09 2.45
C ALA A 41 -0.70 -0.98 3.55
N GLU A 42 0.52 -0.57 3.22
CA GLU A 42 1.59 -0.32 4.20
C GLU A 42 1.30 0.88 5.11
N ARG A 43 0.68 1.94 4.57
CA ARG A 43 0.21 3.09 5.37
C ARG A 43 -1.02 2.75 6.21
N SER A 44 -1.83 1.82 5.72
CA SER A 44 -2.95 1.22 6.44
C SER A 44 -2.44 0.00 7.21
N GLY A 45 -1.40 0.20 8.04
CA GLY A 45 -0.92 -0.83 8.94
C GLY A 45 -2.12 -1.47 9.67
N PRO A 46 -2.09 -2.80 9.91
CA PRO A 46 -3.25 -3.52 10.41
C PRO A 46 -3.81 -2.82 11.67
N PRO A 47 -5.13 -2.59 11.78
CA PRO A 47 -5.72 -2.19 13.05
C PRO A 47 -5.51 -3.36 14.02
N GLY A 48 -4.46 -3.25 14.85
CA GLY A 48 -4.19 -4.16 15.96
C GLY A 48 -4.20 -5.64 15.61
N VAL A 49 -3.09 -6.17 15.11
CA VAL A 49 -2.69 -7.53 15.50
C VAL A 49 -2.06 -7.40 16.89
N PRO A 50 -2.70 -7.86 17.98
CA PRO A 50 -1.93 -8.13 19.18
C PRO A 50 -0.94 -9.24 18.80
N ALA A 51 0.32 -9.02 19.14
CA ALA A 51 1.39 -10.01 18.99
C ALA A 51 0.89 -11.40 19.43
N PRO A 52 1.34 -12.51 18.79
CA PRO A 52 1.02 -13.83 19.29
C PRO A 52 1.81 -14.03 20.59
N GLN A 53 1.25 -13.57 21.70
CA GLN A 53 1.75 -13.88 23.03
C GLN A 53 1.24 -15.28 23.37
N GLY A 54 1.83 -16.28 22.72
CA GLY A 54 1.83 -17.63 23.22
C GLY A 54 2.65 -17.68 24.49
N ALA A 55 2.01 -17.43 25.64
CA ALA A 55 2.46 -17.95 26.92
C ALA A 55 1.29 -17.94 27.93
N ASN A 56 0.70 -19.12 28.12
CA ASN A 56 0.06 -19.55 29.36
C ASN A 56 -1.24 -18.84 29.82
N GLY A 57 -2.37 -19.32 29.31
CA GLY A 57 -3.30 -20.10 30.13
C GLY A 57 -3.91 -19.47 31.39
N MET A 58 -4.49 -18.27 31.33
CA MET A 58 -5.40 -17.79 32.38
C MET A 58 -6.68 -17.17 31.78
N PRO A 59 -7.89 -17.64 32.15
CA PRO A 59 -9.12 -16.97 31.77
C PRO A 59 -9.25 -15.66 32.58
N SER A 60 -9.31 -14.54 31.86
CA SER A 60 -9.55 -13.20 32.40
C SER A 60 -10.95 -13.14 33.03
N LEU A 61 -11.01 -13.11 34.36
CA LEU A 61 -12.23 -12.84 35.13
C LEU A 61 -12.64 -11.38 34.88
N GLY A 62 -13.87 -11.20 34.40
CA GLY A 62 -14.45 -9.87 34.14
C GLY A 62 -14.50 -8.97 35.39
N PRO A 63 -14.73 -7.66 35.21
CA PRO A 63 -14.66 -6.71 36.31
C PRO A 63 -15.83 -6.93 37.30
N TYR A 64 -15.49 -7.35 38.52
CA TYR A 64 -16.33 -7.21 39.71
C TYR A 64 -16.43 -5.72 40.07
N SER A 65 -17.65 -5.18 40.11
CA SER A 65 -17.95 -3.87 40.71
C SER A 65 -18.43 -4.07 42.15
N PRO A 66 -17.74 -3.51 43.18
CA PRO A 66 -18.27 -3.43 44.53
C PRO A 66 -18.80 -2.02 44.89
N ALA A 67 -19.87 -2.05 45.70
CA ALA A 67 -20.54 -1.00 46.48
C ALA A 67 -21.43 0.01 45.72
#